data_AF-A0A1T5HUT9-F1
#
_entry.id   AF-A0A1T5HUT9-F1
#
_cell.length_a   1.000
_cell.length_b   1.000
_cell.length_c   1.000
_cell.angle_alpha   90.00
_cell.angle_beta   90.00
_cell.angle_gamma   90.00
#
_symmetry.space_group_name_H-M   'P 1'
#
loop_
_entity.id
_entity.type
_entity.pdbx_description
1 polymer ?
#
loop_
_entity_poly.entity_id
_entity_poly.type
_entity_poly.pdbx_seq_one_letter_code
_entity_poly.pdbx_strand_id
1 'polypeptide(L)'
;SYGAYDDATKKNAGICGVGEMWGYYVGGLLAMQQYGNDTNNQNQGGDDPGRSWFTNDRGWFKPRILRRLAFGGVLTEKQIFDCLTSDVRSHAQLKNRLTQRYGKRTQIEAAFSAEGF
;
A
#
# COMPACT_ATOMS: atom_id res chain seq x y z
N SER A 1 10.11 24.12 -8.28
CA SER A 1 8.70 23.79 -8.05
C SER A 1 8.61 22.62 -7.07
N TYR A 2 8.03 22.84 -5.89
CA TYR A 2 7.85 21.85 -4.81
C TYR A 2 6.58 21.02 -5.02
N GLY A 3 6.41 20.41 -6.19
CA GLY A 3 5.25 19.55 -6.41
C GLY A 3 5.40 18.27 -5.58
N ALA A 4 4.50 18.03 -4.64
CA ALA A 4 4.40 16.76 -3.92
C ALA A 4 3.55 15.72 -4.68
N TYR A 5 2.76 16.21 -5.64
CA TYR A 5 1.76 15.46 -6.39
C TYR A 5 2.11 15.49 -7.88
N ASP A 6 1.66 14.45 -8.61
CA ASP A 6 1.51 14.35 -10.07
C ASP A 6 2.46 13.36 -10.78
N ASP A 7 3.71 13.21 -10.33
CA ASP A 7 4.65 12.23 -10.86
C ASP A 7 5.62 11.84 -9.74
N ALA A 8 5.83 10.53 -9.55
CA ALA A 8 6.70 9.97 -8.51
C ALA A 8 8.16 10.48 -8.56
N THR A 9 8.50 11.32 -9.54
CA THR A 9 9.80 11.93 -9.79
C THR A 9 10.12 13.17 -8.94
N LYS A 10 9.15 13.78 -8.25
CA LYS A 10 9.40 15.02 -7.49
C LYS A 10 9.97 14.75 -6.08
N LYS A 11 10.78 15.68 -5.56
CA LYS A 11 11.60 15.55 -4.32
C LYS A 11 10.85 15.07 -3.06
N ASN A 12 9.55 15.34 -2.94
CA ASN A 12 8.72 14.93 -1.81
C ASN A 12 7.72 13.80 -2.15
N ALA A 13 7.67 13.37 -3.42
CA ALA A 13 6.72 12.38 -3.88
C ALA A 13 6.88 11.06 -3.12
N GLY A 14 8.09 10.60 -2.84
CA GLY A 14 8.29 9.36 -2.07
C GLY A 14 7.73 9.41 -0.64
N ILE A 15 7.79 10.58 0.04
CA ILE A 15 7.25 10.76 1.41
C ILE A 15 5.72 10.75 1.35
N CYS A 16 5.15 11.56 0.47
CA CYS A 16 3.70 11.61 0.26
C CYS A 16 3.15 10.26 -0.20
N GLY A 17 3.91 9.53 -1.02
CA GLY A 17 3.53 8.23 -1.55
C GLY A 17 3.41 7.15 -0.48
N VAL A 18 4.34 7.08 0.47
CA VAL A 18 4.24 6.11 1.58
C VAL A 18 3.12 6.49 2.57
N GLY A 19 2.96 7.78 2.87
CA GLY A 19 1.86 8.26 3.71
C GLY A 19 0.48 8.01 3.09
N GLU A 20 0.32 8.31 1.80
CA GLU A 20 -0.91 8.05 1.05
C GLU A 20 -1.19 6.56 0.88
N MET A 21 -0.16 5.74 0.68
CA MET A 21 -0.29 4.29 0.66
C MET A 21 -0.93 3.78 1.95
N TRP A 22 -0.45 4.23 3.11
CA TRP A 22 -1.02 3.88 4.41
C TRP A 22 -2.43 4.43 4.60
N GLY A 23 -2.64 5.72 4.31
CA GLY A 23 -3.94 6.38 4.47
C GLY A 23 -5.04 5.72 3.64
N TYR A 24 -4.78 5.42 2.38
CA TYR A 24 -5.72 4.70 1.52
C TYR A 24 -5.94 3.25 1.97
N TYR A 25 -4.90 2.57 2.43
CA TYR A 25 -5.04 1.23 2.97
C TYR A 25 -5.97 1.21 4.20
N VAL A 26 -5.75 2.11 5.17
CA VAL A 26 -6.60 2.23 6.37
C VAL A 26 -8.01 2.66 5.99
N GLY A 27 -8.15 3.63 5.09
CA GLY A 27 -9.47 4.07 4.59
C GLY A 27 -10.25 2.92 3.95
N GLY A 28 -9.58 2.12 3.10
CA GLY A 28 -10.18 0.94 2.48
C GLY A 28 -10.53 -0.16 3.49
N LEU A 29 -9.68 -0.37 4.50
CA LEU A 29 -9.95 -1.31 5.59
C LEU A 29 -11.19 -0.92 6.39
N LEU A 30 -11.31 0.34 6.79
CA LEU A 30 -12.45 0.86 7.53
C LEU A 30 -13.74 0.82 6.70
N ALA A 31 -13.67 1.19 5.42
CA ALA A 31 -14.80 1.11 4.51
C ALA A 31 -15.30 -0.34 4.36
N MET A 32 -14.38 -1.29 4.18
CA MET A 32 -14.70 -2.72 4.09
C MET A 32 -15.29 -3.26 5.40
N GLN A 33 -14.81 -2.80 6.56
CA GLN A 33 -15.37 -3.19 7.86
C GLN A 33 -16.78 -2.64 8.07
N GLN A 34 -17.01 -1.38 7.69
CA GLN A 34 -18.28 -0.68 7.93
C GLN A 34 -19.38 -1.12 6.97
N TYR A 35 -19.05 -1.32 5.70
CA TYR A 35 -20.01 -1.56 4.63
C TYR A 35 -19.95 -2.99 4.07
N GLY A 36 -19.09 -3.84 4.64
CA GLY A 36 -18.80 -5.17 4.12
C GLY A 36 -18.01 -5.12 2.81
N ASN A 37 -17.78 -6.29 2.22
CA ASN A 37 -17.29 -6.36 0.85
C ASN A 37 -18.41 -5.92 -0.08
N ASP A 38 -18.32 -4.69 -0.58
CA ASP A 38 -19.21 -4.24 -1.64
C ASP A 38 -18.90 -5.01 -2.93
N THR A 39 -19.53 -6.17 -3.06
CA THR A 39 -19.49 -7.01 -4.27
C THR A 39 -20.35 -6.43 -5.39
N ASN A 40 -21.03 -5.29 -5.19
CA ASN A 40 -21.83 -4.66 -6.24
C ASN A 40 -21.01 -3.73 -7.12
N ASN A 41 -19.75 -3.46 -6.77
CA ASN A 41 -18.78 -2.81 -7.67
C ASN A 41 -18.10 -3.85 -8.59
N GLN A 42 -18.91 -4.72 -9.19
CA GLN A 42 -18.53 -5.80 -10.12
C GLN A 42 -17.98 -5.29 -11.47
N ASN A 43 -17.98 -3.98 -11.71
CA ASN A 43 -17.50 -3.39 -12.96
C ASN A 43 -15.97 -3.25 -13.06
N GLN A 44 -15.20 -3.90 -12.20
CA GLN A 44 -13.77 -4.11 -12.41
C GLN A 44 -13.40 -5.58 -12.25
N GLY A 45 -13.51 -6.32 -13.35
CA GLY A 45 -13.21 -7.75 -13.43
C GLY A 45 -11.91 -8.14 -12.70
N GLY A 46 -12.04 -9.05 -11.76
CA GLY A 46 -10.93 -9.65 -11.02
C GLY A 46 -11.44 -10.33 -9.76
N ASP A 47 -10.85 -11.48 -9.46
CA ASP A 47 -11.23 -12.45 -8.42
C ASP A 47 -10.97 -11.95 -6.97
N ASP A 48 -10.97 -10.63 -6.77
CA ASP A 48 -10.45 -9.96 -5.58
C ASP A 48 -11.53 -9.09 -4.91
N PRO A 49 -12.43 -9.67 -4.10
CA PRO A 49 -13.50 -8.93 -3.47
C PRO A 49 -12.93 -7.83 -2.55
N GLY A 50 -13.45 -6.61 -2.72
CA GLY A 50 -12.98 -5.41 -2.04
C GLY A 50 -11.91 -4.60 -2.79
N ARG A 51 -11.51 -5.01 -4.01
CA ARG A 51 -10.52 -4.32 -4.85
C ARG A 51 -10.74 -2.80 -4.94
N SER A 52 -11.99 -2.36 -5.10
CA SER A 52 -12.36 -0.94 -5.25
C SER A 52 -11.96 -0.07 -4.05
N TRP A 53 -11.90 -0.61 -2.84
CA TRP A 53 -11.57 0.15 -1.63
C TRP A 53 -10.07 0.40 -1.49
N PHE A 54 -9.26 -0.38 -2.20
CA PHE A 54 -7.80 -0.33 -2.15
C PHE A 54 -7.20 0.01 -3.53
N THR A 55 -8.00 0.55 -4.44
CA THR A 55 -7.53 1.14 -5.69
C THR A 55 -7.45 2.65 -5.56
N ASN A 56 -6.45 3.24 -6.20
CA ASN A 56 -6.43 4.66 -6.44
C ASN A 56 -6.27 4.89 -7.95
N ASP A 57 -7.11 5.75 -8.52
CA ASP A 57 -7.10 6.04 -9.96
C ASP A 57 -5.86 6.82 -10.43
N ARG A 58 -5.07 7.34 -9.48
CA ARG A 58 -3.80 8.06 -9.70
C ARG A 58 -2.57 7.14 -9.73
N GLY A 59 -2.74 5.83 -9.54
CA GLY A 59 -1.78 4.77 -9.80
C GLY A 59 -0.45 4.74 -9.04
N TRP A 60 0.06 5.83 -8.45
CA TRP A 60 1.48 5.92 -8.12
C TRP A 60 1.87 5.47 -6.69
N PHE A 61 0.98 5.59 -5.70
CA PHE A 61 1.29 5.18 -4.32
C PHE A 61 0.95 3.71 -3.97
N LYS A 62 0.16 3.00 -4.77
CA LYS A 62 -0.10 1.54 -4.69
C LYS A 62 -0.45 0.98 -3.28
N PRO A 63 -1.61 1.32 -2.70
CA PRO A 63 -2.03 0.82 -1.38
C PRO A 63 -2.30 -0.70 -1.36
N ARG A 64 -2.46 -1.33 -2.55
CA ARG A 64 -2.57 -2.79 -2.71
C ARG A 64 -1.37 -3.56 -2.18
N ILE A 65 -0.18 -2.95 -2.13
CA ILE A 65 1.00 -3.56 -1.51
C ILE A 65 0.69 -3.92 -0.05
N LEU A 66 0.17 -2.95 0.71
CA LEU A 66 -0.14 -3.15 2.14
C LEU A 66 -1.28 -4.14 2.34
N ARG A 67 -2.30 -4.11 1.47
CA ARG A 67 -3.37 -5.11 1.48
C ARG A 67 -2.82 -6.52 1.29
N ARG A 68 -1.96 -6.74 0.29
CA ARG A 68 -1.34 -8.06 0.05
C ARG A 68 -0.53 -8.53 1.25
N LEU A 69 0.21 -7.63 1.88
CA LEU A 69 1.00 -7.95 3.07
C LEU A 69 0.12 -8.32 4.27
N ALA A 70 -0.91 -7.51 4.55
CA ALA A 70 -1.79 -7.70 5.69
C ALA A 70 -2.74 -8.89 5.52
N PHE A 71 -3.53 -8.90 4.44
CA PHE A 71 -4.57 -9.92 4.22
C PHE A 71 -3.96 -11.25 3.79
N GLY A 72 -2.77 -11.24 3.19
CA GLY A 72 -2.00 -12.45 2.92
C GLY A 72 -1.33 -13.06 4.16
N GLY A 73 -1.49 -12.47 5.35
CA GLY A 73 -0.87 -12.95 6.58
C GLY A 73 0.67 -12.79 6.62
N VAL A 74 1.23 -12.01 5.69
CA VAL A 74 2.67 -11.78 5.61
C VAL A 74 3.10 -10.86 6.73
N LEU A 75 2.39 -9.77 7.00
CA LEU A 75 2.69 -8.87 8.12
C LEU A 75 1.38 -8.44 8.77
N THR A 76 1.42 -8.11 10.06
CA THR A 76 0.27 -7.45 10.70
C THR A 76 0.24 -5.95 10.36
N GLU A 77 -0.92 -5.32 10.49
CA GLU A 77 -1.07 -3.86 10.33
C GLU A 77 -0.13 -3.11 11.27
N LYS A 78 0.05 -3.61 12.50
CA LYS A 78 1.00 -3.07 13.46
C LYS A 78 2.44 -3.16 12.94
N GLN A 79 2.84 -4.30 12.39
CA GLN A 79 4.19 -4.48 11.84
C GLN A 79 4.46 -3.53 10.66
N ILE A 80 3.45 -3.31 9.81
CA ILE A 80 3.53 -2.34 8.73
C ILE A 80 3.65 -0.92 9.29
N PHE A 81 2.78 -0.54 10.22
CA PHE A 81 2.77 0.79 10.84
C PHE A 81 4.05 1.11 11.60
N ASP A 82 4.61 0.14 12.34
CA ASP A 82 5.86 0.29 13.08
C ASP A 82 7.06 0.57 12.14
N CYS A 83 6.93 0.32 10.84
CA CYS A 83 7.93 0.63 9.82
C CYS A 83 7.73 1.98 9.13
N LEU A 84 6.62 2.69 9.37
CA LEU A 84 6.33 4.03 8.84
C LEU A 84 6.96 5.13 9.69
N THR A 85 8.28 5.08 9.83
CA THR A 85 9.06 6.05 10.59
C THR A 85 9.44 7.28 9.75
N SER A 86 9.83 8.39 10.37
CA SER A 86 10.11 9.68 9.71
C SER A 86 11.25 9.66 8.68
N ASP A 87 12.09 8.62 8.72
CA ASP A 87 13.19 8.34 7.80
C ASP A 87 12.80 7.46 6.60
N VAL A 88 11.59 6.85 6.61
CA VAL A 88 11.05 6.10 5.48
C VAL A 88 10.32 7.06 4.54
N ARG A 89 10.92 7.30 3.38
CA ARG A 89 10.53 8.36 2.42
C ARG A 89 10.34 7.84 1.00
N SER A 90 10.22 6.53 0.81
CA SER A 90 9.93 5.92 -0.49
C SER A 90 9.49 4.46 -0.34
N HIS A 91 8.85 3.91 -1.37
CA HIS A 91 8.50 2.49 -1.46
C HIS A 91 9.71 1.58 -1.27
N ALA A 92 10.87 1.94 -1.84
CA ALA A 92 12.10 1.16 -1.71
C ALA A 92 12.61 1.16 -0.26
N GLN A 93 12.57 2.29 0.44
CA GLN A 93 12.95 2.37 1.85
C GLN A 93 11.98 1.57 2.73
N LEU A 94 10.67 1.65 2.45
CA LEU A 94 9.67 0.85 3.16
C LEU A 94 9.93 -0.65 2.95
N LYS A 95 10.12 -1.09 1.70
CA LYS A 95 10.48 -2.48 1.36
C LYS A 95 11.71 -2.94 2.14
N ASN A 96 12.80 -2.18 2.10
CA ASN A 96 14.02 -2.50 2.83
C ASN A 96 13.79 -2.60 4.34
N ARG A 97 13.03 -1.65 4.93
CA ARG A 97 12.73 -1.67 6.36
C ARG A 97 11.90 -2.89 6.76
N LEU A 98 10.88 -3.25 5.99
CA LEU A 98 10.03 -4.41 6.25
C LEU A 98 10.85 -5.72 6.15
N THR A 99 11.69 -5.84 5.12
CA THR A 99 12.52 -7.04 4.92
C THR A 99 13.57 -7.19 6.04
N GLN A 100 14.22 -6.10 6.45
CA GLN A 100 15.21 -6.10 7.53
C GLN A 100 14.61 -6.48 8.89
N ARG A 101 13.40 -6.00 9.19
CA ARG A 101 12.82 -6.16 10.54
C ARG A 101 12.10 -7.50 10.74
N TYR A 102 11.51 -8.08 9.69
CA TYR A 102 10.61 -9.23 9.83
C TYR A 102 11.00 -10.47 9.03
N GLY A 103 12.10 -10.45 8.26
CA GLY A 103 12.68 -11.66 7.64
C GLY A 103 11.86 -12.32 6.52
N LYS A 104 10.64 -11.84 6.23
CA LYS A 104 9.73 -12.37 5.18
C LYS A 104 10.06 -11.83 3.79
N ARG A 105 11.35 -11.83 3.43
CA ARG A 105 11.87 -11.12 2.25
C ARG A 105 11.13 -11.51 0.97
N THR A 106 11.01 -12.81 0.67
CA THR A 106 10.39 -13.29 -0.57
C THR A 106 8.94 -12.82 -0.73
N GLN A 107 8.13 -12.93 0.33
CA GLN A 107 6.73 -12.50 0.29
C GLN A 107 6.60 -10.98 0.20
N ILE A 108 7.49 -10.25 0.89
CA ILE A 108 7.53 -8.80 0.82
C ILE A 108 7.90 -8.35 -0.59
N GLU A 109 8.98 -8.88 -1.17
CA GLU A 109 9.40 -8.56 -2.53
C GLU A 109 8.32 -8.89 -3.56
N ALA A 110 7.67 -10.06 -3.45
CA ALA A 110 6.56 -10.43 -4.32
C ALA A 110 5.39 -9.44 -4.25
N ALA A 111 5.05 -8.92 -3.06
CA ALA A 111 3.98 -7.94 -2.90
C ALA A 111 4.30 -6.60 -3.57
N PHE A 112 5.56 -6.14 -3.51
CA PHE A 112 6.00 -4.92 -4.18
C PHE A 112 6.10 -5.11 -5.70
N SER A 113 6.66 -6.24 -6.15
CA SER A 113 6.82 -6.55 -7.58
C SER A 113 5.49 -6.68 -8.31
N ALA A 114 4.46 -7.22 -7.65
CA ALA A 114 3.10 -7.29 -8.21
C ALA A 114 2.49 -5.92 -8.56
N GLU A 115 3.04 -4.83 -8.01
CA GLU A 115 2.58 -3.46 -8.25
C GLU A 115 3.65 -2.59 -8.93
N GLY A 116 4.77 -3.18 -9.37
CA GLY A 116 5.84 -2.53 -10.13
C GLY A 116 7.00 -1.93 -9.31
N PHE A 117 7.27 -2.43 -8.10
CA PHE A 117 8.30 -1.93 -7.17
C PHE A 117 9.29 -2.99 -6.64
#